data_AF-A0A4U6LFR9-F1
#
_entry.id   AF-A0A4U6LFR9-F1
#
_cell.length_a   1.000
_cell.length_b   1.000
_cell.length_c   1.000
_cell.angle_alpha   90.00
_cell.angle_beta   90.00
_cell.angle_gamma   90.00
#
_symmetry.space_group_name_H-M   'P 1'
#
loop_
_entity.id
_entity.type
_entity.pdbx_description
1 polymer ?
#
loop_
_entity_poly.entity_id
_entity_poly.type
_entity_poly.pdbx_seq_one_letter_code
_entity_poly.pdbx_strand_id
1 'polypeptide(L)'
;MSTRLQQVKTLLQGIREDGTRYDALRHQLEQQRLCMIRRASEELLAVNDTIQQHYEQLQNSSQQRRSILQLLGVSVDRAGMEQVFSWLPGVQKSAAEGWWQSLEQKAKRCKAYNEKNGDLLIRQYEFIQAFLGTEPDFIYQR
;
A
#
# COMPACT_ATOMS: atom_id res chain seq x y z
N MET A 1 -33.37 -1.52 7.59
CA MET A 1 -32.16 -1.89 8.36
C MET A 1 -31.51 -0.61 8.87
N SER A 2 -30.99 -0.57 10.11
CA SER A 2 -30.39 0.65 10.67
C SER A 2 -29.17 1.09 9.84
N THR A 3 -29.13 2.36 9.42
CA THR A 3 -28.05 2.99 8.64
C THR A 3 -26.67 2.72 9.26
N ARG A 4 -26.60 2.69 10.59
CA ARG A 4 -25.37 2.41 11.35
C ARG A 4 -24.84 0.99 11.13
N LEU A 5 -25.73 -0.01 11.14
CA LEU A 5 -25.33 -1.39 10.88
C LEU A 5 -24.78 -1.56 9.45
N GLN A 6 -25.40 -0.88 8.49
CA GLN A 6 -24.93 -0.91 7.11
C GLN A 6 -23.54 -0.26 6.97
N GLN A 7 -23.34 0.90 7.60
CA GLN A 7 -22.03 1.58 7.64
C GLN A 7 -20.94 0.69 8.25
N VAL A 8 -21.23 0.01 9.37
CA VAL A 8 -20.28 -0.92 9.99
C VAL A 8 -19.99 -2.12 9.08
N LYS A 9 -21.00 -2.67 8.41
CA LYS A 9 -20.78 -3.76 7.44
C LYS A 9 -19.89 -3.33 6.28
N THR A 10 -20.17 -2.16 5.68
CA THR A 10 -19.37 -1.60 4.60
C THR A 10 -17.92 -1.34 5.06
N LEU A 11 -17.73 -0.84 6.28
CA LEU A 11 -16.41 -0.66 6.87
C LEU A 11 -15.63 -1.98 6.94
N LEU A 12 -16.23 -3.02 7.53
CA LEU A 12 -15.58 -4.32 7.68
C LEU A 12 -15.29 -4.99 6.34
N GLN A 13 -16.19 -4.85 5.37
CA GLN A 13 -15.97 -5.30 4.00
C GLN A 13 -14.77 -4.57 3.36
N GLY A 14 -14.71 -3.24 3.49
CA GLY A 14 -13.60 -2.44 2.98
C GLY A 14 -12.24 -2.84 3.56
N ILE A 15 -12.15 -3.16 4.85
CA ILE A 15 -10.91 -3.67 5.48
C ILE A 15 -10.46 -4.97 4.83
N ARG A 16 -11.39 -5.90 4.55
CA ARG A 16 -11.08 -7.19 3.92
C ARG A 16 -10.63 -7.02 2.48
N GLU A 17 -11.31 -6.15 1.73
CA GLU A 17 -10.95 -5.81 0.35
C GLU A 17 -9.60 -5.11 0.28
N ASP A 18 -9.28 -4.20 1.19
CA ASP A 18 -7.93 -3.62 1.27
C ASP A 18 -6.90 -4.70 1.53
N GLY A 19 -7.23 -5.69 2.37
CA GLY A 19 -6.37 -6.83 2.65
C GLY A 19 -5.99 -7.63 1.40
N THR A 20 -6.93 -7.84 0.47
CA THR A 20 -6.66 -8.53 -0.80
C THR A 20 -5.94 -7.62 -1.80
N ARG A 21 -6.26 -6.33 -1.83
CA ARG A 21 -5.56 -5.33 -2.66
C ARG A 21 -4.08 -5.21 -2.28
N TYR A 22 -3.75 -5.24 -0.98
CA TYR A 22 -2.34 -5.24 -0.55
C TYR A 22 -1.61 -6.55 -0.91
N ASP A 23 -2.29 -7.70 -0.91
CA ASP A 23 -1.67 -8.95 -1.39
C ASP A 23 -1.35 -8.87 -2.89
N ALA A 24 -2.27 -8.33 -3.68
CA ALA A 24 -2.07 -8.10 -5.11
C ALA A 24 -0.93 -7.09 -5.36
N LEU A 25 -0.93 -5.96 -4.64
CA LEU A 25 0.13 -4.95 -4.72
C LEU A 25 1.50 -5.55 -4.39
N ARG A 26 1.60 -6.39 -3.34
CA ARG A 26 2.85 -7.08 -3.00
C ARG A 26 3.33 -7.93 -4.17
N HIS A 27 2.45 -8.68 -4.82
CA HIS A 27 2.82 -9.48 -5.98
C HIS A 27 3.34 -8.60 -7.12
N GLN A 28 2.71 -7.46 -7.39
CA GLN A 28 3.19 -6.52 -8.40
C GLN A 28 4.56 -5.93 -8.04
N LEU A 29 4.81 -5.59 -6.78
CA LEU A 29 6.13 -5.11 -6.33
C LEU A 29 7.22 -6.19 -6.50
N GLU A 30 6.88 -7.47 -6.31
CA GLU A 30 7.79 -8.59 -6.59
C GLU A 30 8.08 -8.71 -8.09
N GLN A 31 7.06 -8.60 -8.94
CA GLN A 31 7.23 -8.61 -10.40
C GLN A 31 8.05 -7.42 -10.89
N GLN A 32 7.81 -6.23 -10.33
CA GLN A 32 8.57 -5.02 -10.65
C GLN A 32 10.06 -5.25 -10.42
N ARG A 33 10.42 -5.84 -9.28
CA ARG A 33 11.80 -6.20 -8.95
C ARG A 33 12.40 -7.18 -9.95
N LEU A 34 11.64 -8.19 -10.38
CA LEU A 34 12.11 -9.15 -11.39
C LEU A 34 12.35 -8.47 -12.75
N CYS A 35 11.45 -7.57 -13.17
CA CYS A 35 11.61 -6.80 -14.40
C CYS A 35 12.86 -5.91 -14.34
N MET A 36 13.13 -5.25 -13.20
CA MET A 36 14.35 -4.46 -12.97
C MET A 36 15.62 -5.31 -13.07
N ILE A 37 15.63 -6.52 -12.51
CA ILE A 37 16.79 -7.43 -12.57
C ILE A 37 17.03 -7.91 -14.01
N ARG A 38 15.95 -8.22 -14.74
CA ARG A 38 16.00 -8.72 -16.13
C ARG A 38 16.16 -7.61 -17.16
N ARG A 39 16.07 -6.34 -16.75
CA ARG A 39 16.05 -5.15 -17.63
C ARG A 39 14.93 -5.21 -18.67
N ALA A 40 13.79 -5.78 -18.29
CA ALA A 40 12.60 -5.90 -19.13
C ALA A 40 11.80 -4.59 -19.09
N SER A 41 12.21 -3.59 -19.86
CA SER A 41 11.68 -2.22 -19.76
C SER A 41 10.19 -2.10 -20.08
N GLU A 42 9.69 -2.82 -21.10
CA GLU A 42 8.27 -2.79 -21.46
C GLU A 42 7.40 -3.43 -20.37
N GLU A 43 7.80 -4.60 -19.86
CA GLU A 43 7.12 -5.27 -18.74
C GLU A 43 7.15 -4.41 -17.47
N LEU A 44 8.27 -3.73 -17.21
CA LEU A 44 8.40 -2.83 -16.07
C LEU A 44 7.40 -1.66 -16.14
N LEU A 45 7.18 -1.08 -17.33
CA LEU A 45 6.18 -0.02 -17.51
C LEU A 45 4.76 -0.54 -17.23
N ALA A 46 4.40 -1.70 -17.78
CA ALA A 46 3.08 -2.30 -17.55
C ALA A 46 2.84 -2.65 -16.07
N VAL A 47 3.86 -3.16 -15.38
CA VAL A 47 3.79 -3.43 -13.93
C VAL A 47 3.63 -2.12 -13.14
N ASN A 48 4.34 -1.05 -13.51
CA ASN A 48 4.21 0.25 -12.84
C ASN A 48 2.80 0.84 -12.99
N ASP A 49 2.18 0.75 -14.17
CA ASP A 49 0.80 1.20 -14.39
C ASP A 49 -0.18 0.43 -13.50
N THR A 50 0.02 -0.90 -13.39
CA THR A 50 -0.80 -1.75 -12.52
C THR A 50 -0.63 -1.39 -11.04
N ILE A 51 0.61 -1.12 -10.61
CA ILE A 51 0.92 -0.64 -9.25
C ILE A 51 0.20 0.69 -8.97
N GLN A 52 0.23 1.62 -9.92
CA GLN A 52 -0.42 2.92 -9.79
C GLN A 52 -1.94 2.78 -9.59
N GLN A 53 -2.59 1.90 -10.36
CA GLN A 53 -4.01 1.59 -10.18
C GLN A 53 -4.31 1.00 -8.79
N HIS A 54 -3.43 0.15 -8.25
CA HIS A 54 -3.59 -0.35 -6.89
C HIS A 54 -3.48 0.76 -5.84
N TYR A 55 -2.56 1.72 -6.01
CA TYR A 55 -2.46 2.87 -5.11
C TYR A 55 -3.71 3.73 -5.12
N GLU A 56 -4.28 4.02 -6.30
CA GLU A 56 -5.53 4.78 -6.41
C GLU A 56 -6.70 4.07 -5.72
N GLN A 57 -6.82 2.75 -5.91
CA GLN A 57 -7.87 1.96 -5.25
C GLN A 57 -7.74 1.96 -3.72
N LEU A 58 -6.52 1.76 -3.21
CA LEU A 58 -6.24 1.79 -1.77
C LEU A 58 -6.49 3.19 -1.17
N GLN A 59 -6.17 4.24 -1.92
CA GLN A 59 -6.43 5.62 -1.52
C GLN A 59 -7.94 5.89 -1.45
N ASN A 60 -8.71 5.49 -2.45
CA ASN A 60 -10.16 5.64 -2.48
C ASN A 60 -10.82 4.88 -1.33
N SER A 61 -10.40 3.64 -1.08
CA SER A 61 -10.90 2.85 0.04
C SER A 61 -10.56 3.48 1.40
N SER A 62 -9.35 4.04 1.54
CA SER A 62 -8.95 4.79 2.74
C SER A 62 -9.85 6.01 2.96
N GLN A 63 -10.16 6.76 1.91
CA GLN A 63 -11.09 7.89 1.98
C GLN A 63 -12.50 7.45 2.37
N GLN A 64 -13.03 6.38 1.75
CA GLN A 64 -14.34 5.84 2.11
C GLN A 64 -14.40 5.41 3.58
N ARG A 65 -13.37 4.70 4.07
CA ARG A 65 -13.26 4.33 5.49
C ARG A 65 -13.30 5.56 6.39
N ARG A 66 -12.55 6.62 6.05
CA ARG A 66 -12.55 7.87 6.82
C ARG A 66 -13.94 8.52 6.85
N SER A 67 -14.62 8.60 5.71
CA SER A 67 -15.98 9.14 5.61
C SER A 67 -16.97 8.33 6.45
N ILE A 68 -16.85 6.99 6.45
CA ILE A 68 -17.70 6.13 7.28
C ILE A 68 -17.47 6.40 8.77
N LEU A 69 -16.22 6.51 9.23
CA LEU A 69 -15.91 6.84 10.62
C LEU A 69 -16.51 8.19 11.05
N GLN A 70 -16.42 9.20 10.18
CA GLN A 70 -17.05 10.51 10.41
C GLN A 70 -18.57 10.41 10.53
N LEU A 71 -19.22 9.68 9.62
CA LEU A 71 -20.67 9.47 9.65
C LEU A 71 -21.14 8.66 10.87
N LEU A 72 -20.27 7.80 11.40
CA LEU A 72 -20.51 7.05 12.63
C LEU A 72 -20.27 7.88 13.91
N GLY A 73 -19.75 9.11 13.77
CA GLY A 73 -19.50 10.03 14.89
C GLY A 73 -18.31 9.62 15.75
N VAL A 74 -17.33 8.90 15.19
CA VAL A 74 -16.10 8.50 15.88
C VAL A 74 -14.89 9.21 15.29
N SER A 75 -13.75 9.16 15.98
CA SER A 75 -12.50 9.73 15.47
C SER A 75 -12.04 9.02 14.20
N VAL A 76 -11.31 9.74 13.35
CA VAL A 76 -10.82 9.24 12.05
C VAL A 76 -9.41 8.66 12.20
N ASP A 77 -9.24 7.84 13.22
CA ASP A 77 -7.96 7.27 13.63
C ASP A 77 -8.14 5.86 14.18
N ARG A 78 -7.06 5.33 14.76
CA ARG A 78 -7.06 4.00 15.37
C ARG A 78 -8.08 3.89 16.50
N ALA A 79 -8.22 4.93 17.33
CA ALA A 79 -9.16 4.91 18.45
C ALA A 79 -10.61 4.81 17.95
N GLY A 80 -10.94 5.47 16.85
CA GLY A 80 -12.26 5.39 16.25
C GLY A 80 -12.56 4.01 15.66
N MET A 81 -11.57 3.36 15.05
CA MET A 81 -11.69 1.96 14.61
C MET A 81 -11.94 1.01 15.79
N GLU A 82 -11.16 1.13 16.86
CA GLU A 82 -11.31 0.34 18.08
C GLU A 82 -12.69 0.55 18.73
N GLN A 83 -13.19 1.80 18.73
CA GLN A 83 -14.53 2.13 19.19
C GLN A 83 -15.60 1.44 18.33
N VAL A 84 -15.48 1.44 17.01
CA VAL A 84 -16.43 0.73 16.13
C VAL A 84 -16.40 -0.78 16.38
N PHE A 85 -15.21 -1.37 16.57
CA PHE A 85 -15.08 -2.79 16.87
C PHE A 85 -15.70 -3.18 18.20
N SER A 86 -15.69 -2.29 19.19
CA SER A 86 -16.36 -2.54 20.49
C SER A 86 -17.88 -2.70 20.37
N TRP A 87 -18.50 -2.24 19.28
CA TRP A 87 -19.93 -2.41 19.02
C TRP A 87 -20.27 -3.80 18.47
N LEU A 88 -19.26 -4.58 18.09
CA LEU A 88 -19.44 -5.92 17.54
C LEU A 88 -19.52 -6.97 18.65
N PRO A 89 -20.31 -8.05 18.46
CA PRO A 89 -20.27 -9.19 19.38
C PRO A 89 -18.90 -9.88 19.34
N GLY A 90 -18.55 -10.61 20.42
CA GLY A 90 -17.16 -11.02 20.70
C GLY A 90 -16.42 -11.72 19.54
N VAL A 91 -17.08 -12.64 18.83
CA VAL A 91 -16.47 -13.34 17.68
C VAL A 91 -16.18 -12.37 16.53
N GLN A 92 -17.13 -11.50 16.21
CA GLN A 92 -16.98 -10.51 15.13
C GLN A 92 -15.97 -9.42 15.49
N LYS A 93 -15.92 -9.01 16.77
CA LYS A 93 -14.92 -8.08 17.30
C LYS A 93 -13.51 -8.63 17.09
N SER A 94 -13.24 -9.84 17.57
CA SER A 94 -11.92 -10.49 17.43
C SER A 94 -11.52 -10.66 15.96
N ALA A 95 -12.47 -11.05 15.09
CA ALA A 95 -12.22 -11.14 13.65
C ALA A 95 -11.86 -9.78 13.03
N ALA A 96 -12.60 -8.73 13.36
CA ALA A 96 -12.36 -7.38 12.85
C ALA A 96 -11.00 -6.82 13.29
N GLU A 97 -10.65 -7.00 14.56
CA GLU A 97 -9.34 -6.63 15.10
C GLU A 97 -8.21 -7.39 14.38
N GLY A 98 -8.37 -8.69 14.17
CA GLY A 98 -7.41 -9.50 13.42
C GLY A 98 -7.24 -9.04 11.97
N TRP A 99 -8.34 -8.72 11.28
CA TRP A 99 -8.27 -8.17 9.91
C TRP A 99 -7.57 -6.82 9.87
N TRP A 100 -7.85 -5.94 10.82
CA TRP A 100 -7.22 -4.63 10.92
C TRP A 100 -5.71 -4.74 11.17
N GLN A 101 -5.30 -5.57 12.13
CA GLN A 101 -3.88 -5.80 12.42
C GLN A 101 -3.15 -6.41 11.22
N SER A 102 -3.76 -7.39 10.54
CA SER A 102 -3.21 -7.98 9.32
C SER A 102 -3.05 -6.95 8.21
N LEU A 103 -4.05 -6.08 8.04
CA LEU A 103 -4.01 -4.99 7.07
C LEU A 103 -2.86 -4.02 7.33
N GLU A 104 -2.69 -3.57 8.59
CA GLU A 104 -1.58 -2.70 8.99
C GLU A 104 -0.21 -3.33 8.68
N GLN A 105 -0.06 -4.64 8.95
CA GLN A 105 1.17 -5.37 8.66
C GLN A 105 1.44 -5.48 7.15
N LYS A 106 0.40 -5.79 6.35
CA LYS A 106 0.52 -5.86 4.88
C LYS A 106 0.91 -4.51 4.28
N ALA A 107 0.31 -3.43 4.74
CA ALA A 107 0.65 -2.07 4.30
C ALA A 107 2.12 -1.74 4.60
N LYS A 108 2.58 -2.01 5.83
CA LYS A 108 3.99 -1.82 6.22
C LYS A 108 4.95 -2.64 5.36
N ARG A 109 4.60 -3.90 5.06
CA ARG A 109 5.42 -4.77 4.19
C ARG A 109 5.49 -4.24 2.76
N CYS A 110 4.37 -3.82 2.17
CA CYS A 110 4.36 -3.26 0.82
C CYS A 110 5.22 -1.99 0.74
N LYS A 111 5.13 -1.11 1.75
CA LYS A 111 6.00 0.07 1.85
C LYS A 111 7.49 -0.31 1.84
N ALA A 112 7.89 -1.23 2.71
CA ALA A 112 9.28 -1.69 2.79
C ALA A 112 9.76 -2.38 1.50
N TYR A 113 8.89 -3.10 0.79
CA TYR A 113 9.21 -3.68 -0.51
C TYR A 113 9.39 -2.61 -1.59
N ASN A 114 8.51 -1.62 -1.64
CA ASN A 114 8.60 -0.52 -2.58
C ASN A 114 9.89 0.31 -2.37
N GLU A 115 10.27 0.58 -1.12
CA GLU A 115 11.54 1.23 -0.76
C GLU A 115 12.74 0.43 -1.29
N LYS A 116 12.77 -0.90 -1.08
CA LYS A 116 13.83 -1.77 -1.59
C LYS A 116 13.90 -1.81 -3.12
N ASN A 117 12.78 -1.66 -3.82
CA ASN A 117 12.76 -1.56 -5.27
C ASN A 117 13.32 -0.20 -5.74
N GLY A 118 13.00 0.88 -5.02
CA GLY A 118 13.60 2.20 -5.23
C GLY A 118 15.12 2.18 -5.06
N ASP A 119 15.62 1.59 -3.96
CA ASP A 119 17.06 1.43 -3.71
C ASP A 119 17.77 0.66 -4.83
N LEU A 120 17.12 -0.36 -5.39
CA LEU A 120 17.66 -1.14 -6.50
C LEU A 120 17.81 -0.27 -7.76
N LEU A 121 16.80 0.54 -8.10
CA LEU A 121 16.86 1.44 -9.26
C LEU A 121 17.97 2.47 -9.12
N ILE A 122 18.10 3.07 -7.93
CA ILE A 122 19.16 4.05 -7.64
C ILE A 122 20.53 3.42 -7.89
N ARG A 123 20.79 2.23 -7.34
CA ARG A 123 22.06 1.52 -7.54
C ARG A 123 22.33 1.16 -8.99
N GLN A 124 21.30 0.76 -9.75
CA GLN A 124 21.46 0.49 -11.19
C GLN A 124 21.80 1.76 -11.97
N TYR A 125 21.18 2.89 -11.61
CA TYR A 125 21.47 4.18 -12.22
C TYR A 125 22.90 4.65 -11.94
N GLU A 126 23.32 4.61 -10.66
CA GLU A 126 24.69 4.93 -10.23
C GLU A 126 25.73 4.07 -10.97
N PHE A 127 25.48 2.76 -11.08
CA PHE A 127 26.36 1.85 -11.82
C PHE A 127 26.46 2.23 -13.31
N ILE A 128 25.35 2.59 -13.95
CA ILE A 128 25.34 3.00 -15.36
C ILE A 128 26.11 4.33 -15.54
N GLN A 129 25.94 5.30 -14.64
CA GLN A 129 26.67 6.57 -14.70
C GLN A 129 28.18 6.37 -14.55
N ALA A 130 28.60 5.59 -13.55
CA ALA A 130 30.00 5.25 -13.35
C ALA A 130 30.58 4.47 -14.55
N PHE A 131 29.83 3.51 -15.10
CA PHE A 131 30.25 2.73 -16.26
C PHE A 131 30.36 3.57 -17.55
N LEU A 132 29.45 4.53 -17.75
CA LEU A 132 29.46 5.42 -18.91
C LEU A 132 30.43 6.60 -18.76
N GLY A 133 31.10 6.74 -17.62
CA GLY A 133 32.06 7.84 -17.37
C GLY A 133 31.41 9.22 -17.35
N THR A 134 30.11 9.31 -17.05
CA THR A 134 29.38 10.58 -16.89
C THR A 134 29.43 11.12 -15.46
N GLU A 135 30.34 10.62 -14.64
CA GLU A 135 30.68 11.31 -13.40
C GLU A 135 31.21 12.71 -13.75
N PRO A 136 30.77 13.77 -13.05
CA PRO A 136 31.34 15.09 -13.27
C PRO A 136 32.85 15.02 -13.02
N ASP A 137 33.61 15.18 -14.10
CA ASP A 137 35.05 15.23 -14.10
C ASP A 137 35.48 16.51 -13.36
N PHE A 138 35.58 16.43 -12.03
CA PHE A 138 35.99 17.54 -11.16
C PHE A 138 37.49 17.88 -11.32
N ILE A 139 38.16 17.46 -12.41
CA ILE A 139 39.62 17.55 -12.58
C ILE A 139 40.07 18.73 -13.47
N TYR A 140 39.21 19.73 -13.71
CA TYR A 140 39.67 21.02 -14.24
C TYR A 140 38.98 22.21 -13.58
N GLN A 141 39.49 22.62 -12.43
CA GLN A 141 39.48 24.03 -12.02
C GLN A 141 40.92 24.54 -12.13
N ARG A 142 41.14 25.41 -13.12
CA ARG A 142 42.37 26.20 -13.29
C ARG A 142 42.20 27.55 -12.61
#